data_AF-A0A966T844-F1
#
_entry.id   AF-A0A966T844-F1
#
_cell.length_a   1.000
_cell.length_b   1.000
_cell.length_c   1.000
_cell.angle_alpha   90.00
_cell.angle_beta   90.00
_cell.angle_gamma   90.00
#
_symmetry.space_group_name_H-M   'P 1'
#
loop_
_entity.id
_entity.type
_entity.pdbx_description
1 polymer ?
#
loop_
_entity_poly.entity_id
_entity_poly.type
_entity_poly.pdbx_seq_one_letter_code
_entity_poly.pdbx_strand_id
1 'polypeptide(L)'
;MDLMRLSNIANHLTLEKDLEAAVQYVALNACTSGESSRFYLARLDSDLTLYHVASFGFSEEFLSKNREFSLLTNPLLNQAIQTESVLIRNRDAQYRKDFSGLVETSDDSKWKSTIFMPLLPNYAATLSTQIEIPDREEFKNYFVLLKSLFNLYIHQLERVVQTKRGGNSRTKEQLAGNKLTERQILILDLIKEGLTNLAIAEKMGYSESLIRQETIVIYQKLGIDGRKDIARN
;
A
#
# COMPACT_ATOMS: atom_id res chain seq x y z
N MET A 1 7.36 29.29 -4.45
CA MET A 1 8.46 28.41 -4.95
C MET A 1 8.05 26.94 -4.91
N ASP A 2 7.27 26.53 -3.91
CA ASP A 2 6.86 25.14 -3.67
C ASP A 2 5.93 24.53 -4.73
N LEU A 3 5.03 25.32 -5.33
CA LEU A 3 4.14 24.84 -6.40
C LEU A 3 4.90 24.42 -7.67
N MET A 4 6.03 25.06 -7.97
CA MET A 4 6.85 24.67 -9.13
C MET A 4 7.49 23.29 -8.91
N ARG A 5 7.89 22.97 -7.68
CA ARG A 5 8.38 21.63 -7.32
C ARG A 5 7.29 20.57 -7.49
N LEU A 6 6.08 20.83 -7.00
CA LEU A 6 4.94 19.92 -7.16
C LEU A 6 4.57 19.73 -8.63
N SER A 7 4.62 20.79 -9.44
CA SER A 7 4.40 20.71 -10.89
C SER A 7 5.44 19.82 -11.58
N ASN A 8 6.72 19.98 -11.24
CA ASN A 8 7.79 19.12 -11.78
C ASN A 8 7.63 17.65 -11.37
N ILE A 9 7.28 17.41 -10.10
CA ILE A 9 6.95 16.06 -9.60
C ILE A 9 5.76 15.49 -10.37
N ALA A 10 4.67 16.24 -10.52
CA ALA A 10 3.50 15.80 -11.27
C ALA A 10 3.89 15.41 -12.70
N ASN A 11 4.61 16.27 -13.42
CA ASN A 11 5.07 16.00 -14.78
C ASN A 11 5.91 14.71 -14.86
N HIS A 12 6.85 14.52 -13.94
CA HIS A 12 7.65 13.30 -13.91
C HIS A 12 6.79 12.05 -13.67
N LEU A 13 5.92 12.08 -12.66
CA LEU A 13 5.06 10.95 -12.29
C LEU A 13 4.07 10.55 -13.40
N THR A 14 3.66 11.46 -14.29
CA THR A 14 2.78 11.10 -15.42
C THR A 14 3.45 10.14 -16.41
N LEU A 15 4.75 10.32 -16.65
CA LEU A 15 5.52 9.55 -17.61
C LEU A 15 6.13 8.30 -16.99
N GLU A 16 6.58 8.40 -15.74
CA GLU A 16 7.25 7.32 -15.03
C GLU A 16 6.34 6.10 -14.85
N LYS A 17 6.91 4.90 -14.97
CA LYS A 17 6.24 3.61 -14.79
C LYS A 17 6.95 2.72 -13.78
N ASP A 18 8.18 3.05 -13.43
CA ASP A 18 8.93 2.39 -12.37
C ASP A 18 8.71 3.09 -11.03
N LEU A 19 8.29 2.31 -10.04
CA LEU A 19 7.94 2.82 -8.71
C LEU A 19 9.18 3.29 -7.94
N GLU A 20 10.31 2.60 -8.10
CA GLU A 20 11.56 2.97 -7.43
C GLU A 20 12.09 4.30 -7.98
N ALA A 21 12.11 4.47 -9.31
CA ALA A 21 12.45 5.74 -9.95
C ALA A 21 11.55 6.90 -9.49
N ALA A 22 10.24 6.67 -9.39
CA ALA A 22 9.29 7.67 -8.90
C ALA A 22 9.55 8.06 -7.43
N VAL A 23 9.76 7.06 -6.57
CA VAL A 23 10.10 7.29 -5.15
C VAL A 23 11.40 8.07 -5.01
N GLN A 24 12.43 7.72 -5.79
CA GLN A 24 13.68 8.46 -5.85
C GLN A 24 13.47 9.91 -6.29
N TYR A 25 12.72 10.14 -7.37
CA TYR A 25 12.49 11.49 -7.87
C TYR A 25 11.76 12.36 -6.86
N VAL A 26 10.74 11.82 -6.19
CA VAL A 26 10.03 12.51 -5.11
C VAL A 26 10.98 12.81 -3.95
N ALA A 27 11.77 11.84 -3.51
CA ALA A 27 12.74 12.03 -2.42
C ALA A 27 13.75 13.15 -2.70
N LEU A 28 14.13 13.37 -3.96
CA LEU A 28 15.09 14.40 -4.34
C LEU A 28 14.45 15.79 -4.55
N ASN A 29 13.14 15.88 -4.76
CA ASN A 29 12.49 17.12 -5.19
C ASN A 29 11.39 17.64 -4.26
N ALA A 30 10.89 16.81 -3.33
CA ALA A 30 9.78 17.14 -2.44
C ALA A 30 10.15 18.04 -1.26
N CYS A 31 11.43 18.14 -0.87
CA CYS A 31 11.82 19.05 0.19
C CYS A 31 11.76 20.51 -0.31
N THR A 32 10.96 21.35 0.34
CA THR A 32 10.73 22.74 -0.05
C THR A 32 12.01 23.58 0.01
N SER A 33 12.87 23.32 1.00
CA SER A 33 14.17 23.99 1.15
C SER A 33 15.21 23.57 0.10
N GLY A 34 14.99 22.45 -0.59
CA GLY A 34 15.99 21.85 -1.49
C GLY A 34 17.06 21.01 -0.77
N GLU A 35 16.95 20.85 0.54
CA GLU A 35 17.80 19.94 1.31
C GLU A 35 17.49 18.48 0.98
N SER A 36 18.42 17.59 1.34
CA SER A 36 18.24 16.16 1.13
C SER A 36 17.02 15.64 1.87
N SER A 37 16.22 14.82 1.19
CA SER A 37 15.16 14.02 1.79
C SER A 37 15.25 12.55 1.38
N ARG A 38 14.63 11.69 2.20
CA ARG A 38 14.45 10.27 1.92
C ARG A 38 12.97 9.93 1.92
N PHE A 39 12.57 8.94 1.13
CA PHE A 39 11.18 8.57 0.94
C PHE A 39 11.00 7.07 1.07
N TYR A 40 10.00 6.66 1.85
CA TYR A 40 9.69 5.26 2.12
C TYR A 40 8.22 5.01 1.80
N LEU A 41 7.96 3.98 1.01
CA LEU A 41 6.62 3.56 0.65
C LEU A 41 6.36 2.16 1.21
N ALA A 42 5.22 2.02 1.89
CA ALA A 42 4.73 0.76 2.40
C ALA A 42 3.29 0.52 1.95
N ARG A 43 2.92 -0.75 1.89
CA ARG A 43 1.56 -1.21 1.63
C ARG A 43 0.98 -1.83 2.90
N LEU A 44 -0.23 -1.41 3.24
CA LEU A 44 -1.05 -1.95 4.30
C LEU A 44 -1.69 -3.27 3.85
N ASP A 45 -1.50 -4.31 4.65
CA ASP A 45 -2.20 -5.59 4.50
C ASP A 45 -3.36 -5.71 5.52
N SER A 46 -4.19 -6.74 5.34
CA SER A 46 -5.37 -7.04 6.14
C SER A 46 -5.11 -7.30 7.62
N ASP A 47 -3.86 -7.61 7.99
CA ASP A 47 -3.38 -7.80 9.36
C ASP A 47 -3.03 -6.47 10.07
N LEU A 48 -3.25 -5.34 9.41
CA LEU A 48 -2.86 -4.00 9.86
C LEU A 48 -1.34 -3.80 9.99
N THR A 49 -0.57 -4.55 9.20
CA THR A 49 0.87 -4.39 9.07
C THR A 49 1.21 -3.64 7.76
N LEU A 50 2.09 -2.66 7.88
CA LEU A 50 2.69 -1.96 6.74
C LEU A 50 3.95 -2.71 6.30
N TYR A 51 3.96 -3.20 5.06
CA TYR A 51 5.11 -3.87 4.45
C TYR A 51 5.81 -2.95 3.44
N HIS A 52 7.13 -2.89 3.49
CA HIS A 52 7.98 -2.17 2.54
C HIS A 52 7.64 -2.54 1.09
N VAL A 53 7.56 -1.53 0.23
CA VAL A 53 7.36 -1.70 -1.22
C VAL A 53 8.51 -1.09 -2.01
N ALA A 54 8.86 0.16 -1.70
CA ALA A 54 9.88 0.92 -2.41
C ALA A 54 10.45 1.99 -1.48
N SER A 55 11.70 2.37 -1.66
CA SER A 55 12.32 3.38 -0.82
C SER A 55 13.59 3.97 -1.42
N PHE A 56 13.86 5.23 -1.10
CA PHE A 56 15.10 5.89 -1.48
C PHE A 56 15.70 6.66 -0.29
N GLY A 57 17.02 6.59 -0.12
CA GLY A 57 17.76 7.33 0.91
C GLY A 57 17.83 6.64 2.28
N PHE A 58 17.63 5.32 2.34
CA PHE A 58 17.76 4.50 3.55
C PHE A 58 18.92 3.51 3.41
N SER A 59 19.60 3.22 4.52
CA SER A 59 20.63 2.18 4.57
C SER A 59 20.03 0.78 4.48
N GLU A 60 20.79 -0.20 3.97
CA GLU A 60 20.35 -1.61 3.95
C GLU A 60 20.07 -2.14 5.35
N GLU A 61 20.86 -1.70 6.34
CA GLU A 61 20.64 -2.03 7.75
C GLU A 61 19.26 -1.55 8.22
N PHE A 62 18.90 -0.29 7.93
CA PHE A 62 17.60 0.25 8.29
C PHE A 62 16.48 -0.54 7.63
N LEU A 63 16.60 -0.79 6.32
CA LEU A 63 15.59 -1.53 5.57
C LEU A 63 15.43 -2.94 6.13
N SER A 64 16.51 -3.65 6.45
CA SER A 64 16.43 -5.01 7.00
C SER A 64 15.67 -5.09 8.32
N LYS A 65 15.76 -4.06 9.16
CA LYS A 65 15.16 -4.00 10.50
C LYS A 65 13.76 -3.41 10.53
N ASN A 66 13.38 -2.63 9.51
CA ASN A 66 12.13 -1.88 9.47
C ASN A 66 11.26 -2.23 8.25
N ARG A 67 11.41 -3.44 7.68
CA ARG A 67 10.62 -3.89 6.51
C ARG A 67 9.12 -3.94 6.79
N GLU A 68 8.76 -4.21 8.04
CA GLU A 68 7.38 -4.35 8.47
C GLU A 68 7.13 -3.48 9.71
N PHE A 69 5.93 -2.90 9.78
CA PHE A 69 5.53 -2.06 10.90
C PHE A 69 4.06 -2.27 11.22
N SER A 70 3.77 -2.77 12.42
CA SER A 70 2.40 -3.05 12.85
C SER A 70 1.70 -1.79 13.36
N LEU A 71 0.59 -1.42 12.72
CA LEU A 71 -0.22 -0.26 13.14
C LEU A 71 -0.93 -0.50 14.47
N LEU A 72 -1.12 -1.75 14.89
CA LEU A 72 -1.68 -2.09 16.20
C LEU A 72 -0.82 -1.54 17.35
N THR A 73 0.48 -1.37 17.10
CA THR A 73 1.43 -0.84 18.08
C THR A 73 1.57 0.67 18.03
N ASN A 74 0.94 1.35 17.06
CA ASN A 74 1.06 2.79 16.86
C ASN A 74 -0.30 3.46 16.62
N PRO A 75 -0.97 3.92 17.69
CA PRO A 75 -2.28 4.58 17.60
C PRO A 75 -2.27 5.85 16.73
N LEU A 76 -1.15 6.59 16.69
CA LEU A 76 -1.03 7.83 15.93
C LEU A 76 -1.07 7.56 14.41
N LEU A 77 -0.32 6.57 13.94
CA LEU A 77 -0.37 6.17 12.52
C LEU A 77 -1.71 5.58 12.15
N ASN A 78 -2.30 4.76 13.03
CA ASN A 78 -3.62 4.20 12.81
C ASN A 78 -4.68 5.30 12.66
N GLN A 79 -4.69 6.30 13.55
CA GLN A 79 -5.60 7.45 13.46
C GLN A 79 -5.34 8.26 12.18
N ALA A 80 -4.09 8.49 11.79
CA ALA A 80 -3.77 9.20 10.56
C ALA A 80 -4.29 8.48 9.32
N ILE A 81 -4.17 7.16 9.26
CA ILE A 81 -4.72 6.36 8.16
C ILE A 81 -6.25 6.44 8.13
N GLN A 82 -6.92 6.27 9.28
CA GLN A 82 -8.39 6.33 9.37
C GLN A 82 -8.95 7.70 8.99
N THR A 83 -8.25 8.77 9.35
CA THR A 83 -8.64 10.16 9.04
C THR A 83 -8.07 10.66 7.71
N GLU A 84 -7.28 9.82 7.04
CA GLU A 84 -6.48 10.16 5.86
C GLU A 84 -5.64 11.45 6.02
N SER A 85 -5.25 11.79 7.25
CA SER A 85 -4.58 13.04 7.57
C SER A 85 -3.07 12.92 7.43
N VAL A 86 -2.46 13.97 6.89
CA VAL A 86 -0.99 14.10 6.84
C VAL A 86 -0.50 14.50 8.22
N LEU A 87 0.49 13.76 8.74
CA LEU A 87 1.16 14.11 9.99
C LEU A 87 2.55 14.65 9.70
N ILE A 88 2.90 15.77 10.34
CA ILE A 88 4.26 16.30 10.38
C ILE A 88 4.78 16.14 11.81
N ARG A 89 5.94 15.52 11.97
CA ARG A 89 6.60 15.33 13.27
C ARG A 89 8.07 15.64 13.17
N ASN A 90 8.58 16.44 14.10
CA ASN A 90 10.02 16.58 14.31
C ASN A 90 10.52 15.37 15.10
N ARG A 91 11.75 14.90 14.84
CA ARG A 91 12.34 13.71 15.46
C ARG A 91 12.92 14.01 16.85
N ASP A 92 12.12 14.67 17.67
CA ASP A 92 12.42 14.99 19.07
C ASP A 92 12.19 13.79 20.00
N ALA A 93 12.32 14.01 21.31
CA ALA A 93 12.10 12.97 22.31
C ALA A 93 10.66 12.41 22.30
N GLN A 94 9.67 13.25 21.95
CA GLN A 94 8.27 12.81 21.87
C GLN A 94 8.07 11.87 20.68
N TYR A 95 8.66 12.19 19.52
CA TYR A 95 8.67 11.28 18.37
C TYR A 95 9.23 9.91 18.72
N ARG A 96 10.36 9.85 19.43
CA ARG A 96 10.99 8.57 19.82
C ARG A 96 10.09 7.73 20.73
N LYS A 97 9.28 8.38 21.56
CA LYS A 97 8.28 7.71 22.39
C LYS A 97 7.10 7.20 21.56
N ASP A 98 6.57 8.07 20.70
CA ASP A 98 5.43 7.81 19.81
C ASP A 98 5.72 6.71 18.78
N PHE A 99 7.00 6.53 18.42
CA PHE A 99 7.48 5.61 17.40
C PHE A 99 8.47 4.58 17.94
N SER A 100 8.34 4.19 19.21
CA SER A 100 9.24 3.24 19.89
C SER A 100 9.43 1.87 19.21
N GLY A 101 8.54 1.48 18.29
CA GLY A 101 8.68 0.28 17.46
C GLY A 101 9.62 0.42 16.25
N LEU A 102 10.09 1.62 15.92
CA LEU A 102 11.06 1.85 14.84
C LEU A 102 12.49 1.64 15.37
N VAL A 103 13.25 0.79 14.68
CA VAL A 103 14.64 0.54 15.03
C VAL A 103 15.51 1.63 14.42
N GLU A 104 16.10 2.47 15.27
CA GLU A 104 17.02 3.52 14.84
C GLU A 104 18.33 2.94 14.31
N THR A 105 18.87 3.58 13.28
CA THR A 105 20.18 3.31 12.71
C THR A 105 21.12 4.49 12.89
N SER A 106 22.42 4.28 12.71
CA SER A 106 23.45 5.31 12.89
C SER A 106 23.22 6.55 11.99
N ASP A 107 22.65 6.35 10.80
CA ASP A 107 22.33 7.41 9.85
C ASP A 107 21.03 8.16 10.16
N ASP A 108 20.33 7.80 11.23
CA ASP A 108 19.01 8.35 11.55
C ASP A 108 19.09 9.75 12.19
N SER A 109 20.22 10.05 12.84
CA SER A 109 20.49 11.30 13.57
C SER A 109 20.48 12.58 12.70
N LYS A 110 20.72 12.46 11.39
CA LYS A 110 20.75 13.61 10.46
C LYS A 110 19.35 14.07 10.03
N TRP A 111 18.32 13.24 10.24
CA TRP A 111 16.95 13.57 9.85
C TRP A 111 16.26 14.29 11.00
N LYS A 112 15.61 15.42 10.70
CA LYS A 112 14.99 16.29 11.71
C LYS A 112 13.48 16.23 11.71
N SER A 113 12.85 15.93 10.58
CA SER A 113 11.41 15.72 10.51
C SER A 113 11.03 14.50 9.71
N THR A 114 9.86 13.97 10.02
CA THR A 114 9.17 12.90 9.31
C THR A 114 7.75 13.37 8.99
N ILE A 115 7.40 13.34 7.72
CA ILE A 115 6.06 13.57 7.22
C ILE A 115 5.46 12.20 6.89
N PHE A 116 4.35 11.85 7.52
CA PHE A 116 3.59 10.64 7.23
C PHE A 116 2.37 10.99 6.37
N MET A 117 2.21 10.25 5.28
CA MET A 117 1.15 10.43 4.29
C MET A 117 0.42 9.10 4.10
N PRO A 118 -0.81 8.95 4.61
CA PRO A 118 -1.69 7.87 4.21
C PRO A 118 -1.94 7.94 2.70
N LEU A 119 -1.88 6.82 2.00
CA LEU A 119 -2.08 6.76 0.55
C LEU A 119 -3.19 5.74 0.24
N LEU A 120 -4.12 6.09 -0.64
CA LEU A 120 -5.23 5.21 -1.00
C LEU A 120 -4.83 4.28 -2.16
N PRO A 121 -5.39 3.05 -2.24
CA PRO A 121 -6.38 2.48 -1.32
C PRO A 121 -5.80 1.88 -0.03
N ASN A 122 -4.54 1.42 -0.04
CA ASN A 122 -3.93 0.72 1.10
C ASN A 122 -2.42 0.94 1.17
N TYR A 123 -1.93 2.15 0.94
CA TYR A 123 -0.52 2.47 1.05
C TYR A 123 -0.29 3.50 2.16
N ALA A 124 0.97 3.65 2.56
CA ALA A 124 1.41 4.76 3.37
C ALA A 124 2.83 5.13 2.94
N ALA A 125 3.10 6.43 2.91
CA ALA A 125 4.43 6.95 2.64
C ALA A 125 4.96 7.75 3.82
N THR A 126 6.28 7.74 3.97
CA THR A 126 6.99 8.70 4.80
C THR A 126 8.03 9.45 3.99
N LEU A 127 8.12 10.76 4.22
CA LEU A 127 9.20 11.61 3.75
C LEU A 127 9.97 12.10 4.97
N SER A 128 11.27 11.84 5.06
CA SER A 128 12.11 12.45 6.10
C SER A 128 13.00 13.54 5.52
N THR A 129 13.15 14.64 6.25
CA THR A 129 13.92 15.83 5.85
C THR A 129 15.05 16.11 6.83
N GLN A 130 16.15 16.70 6.36
CA GLN A 130 17.27 17.15 7.23
C GLN A 130 17.02 18.49 7.93
N ILE A 131 15.89 19.13 7.62
CA ILE A 131 15.40 20.35 8.27
C ILE A 131 14.17 20.07 9.09
N GLU A 132 13.93 20.92 10.10
CA GLU A 132 12.67 20.93 10.81
C GLU A 132 11.57 21.53 9.94
N ILE A 133 10.46 20.82 9.85
CA ILE A 133 9.26 21.27 9.13
C ILE A 133 8.23 21.69 10.19
N PRO A 134 7.85 22.97 10.23
CA PRO A 134 6.82 23.45 11.14
C PRO A 134 5.47 22.76 10.87
N ASP A 135 4.76 22.36 11.92
CA ASP A 135 3.39 21.81 11.83
C ASP A 135 2.35 22.92 11.60
N ARG A 136 2.52 23.70 10.52
CA ARG A 136 1.63 24.79 10.10
C ARG A 136 0.81 24.40 8.88
N GLU A 137 -0.33 25.04 8.72
CA GLU A 137 -1.29 24.74 7.64
C GLU A 137 -0.68 24.83 6.24
N GLU A 138 0.19 25.82 5.99
CA GLU A 138 0.90 25.97 4.71
C GLU A 138 1.73 24.73 4.33
N PHE A 139 2.53 24.20 5.27
CA PHE A 139 3.32 22.98 5.05
C PHE A 139 2.42 21.76 4.94
N LYS A 140 1.37 21.66 5.75
CA LYS A 140 0.38 20.57 5.63
C LYS A 140 -0.25 20.56 4.24
N ASN A 141 -0.69 21.70 3.74
CA ASN A 141 -1.30 21.83 2.42
C ASN A 141 -0.33 21.38 1.31
N TYR A 142 0.95 21.75 1.40
CA TYR A 142 1.97 21.27 0.47
C TYR A 142 2.06 19.73 0.44
N PHE A 143 2.16 19.07 1.59
CA PHE A 143 2.27 17.62 1.66
C PHE A 143 0.95 16.90 1.35
N VAL A 144 -0.20 17.52 1.59
CA VAL A 144 -1.51 17.01 1.12
C VAL A 144 -1.58 17.01 -0.41
N LEU A 145 -1.04 18.03 -1.07
CA LEU A 145 -0.94 18.05 -2.53
C LEU A 145 0.03 16.96 -3.03
N LEU A 146 1.19 16.81 -2.40
CA LEU A 146 2.14 15.73 -2.72
C LEU A 146 1.51 14.34 -2.54
N LYS A 147 0.83 14.09 -1.42
CA LYS A 147 0.04 12.88 -1.14
C LYS A 147 -0.94 12.62 -2.28
N SER A 148 -1.68 13.64 -2.71
CA SER A 148 -2.70 13.53 -3.76
C SER A 148 -2.09 13.17 -5.12
N LEU A 149 -0.95 13.78 -5.49
CA LEU A 149 -0.21 13.44 -6.71
C LEU A 149 0.27 11.98 -6.68
N PHE A 150 0.83 11.55 -5.56
CA PHE A 150 1.36 10.20 -5.43
C PHE A 150 0.25 9.14 -5.37
N ASN A 151 -0.90 9.45 -4.76
CA ASN A 151 -2.11 8.62 -4.83
C ASN A 151 -2.56 8.41 -6.27
N LEU A 152 -2.63 9.47 -7.06
CA LEU A 152 -3.01 9.38 -8.47
C LEU A 152 -2.02 8.51 -9.25
N TYR A 153 -0.72 8.69 -9.00
CA TYR A 153 0.34 7.89 -9.60
C TYR A 153 0.22 6.39 -9.27
N ILE A 154 0.09 6.04 -7.99
CA ILE A 154 -0.09 4.64 -7.55
C ILE A 154 -1.33 4.03 -8.20
N HIS A 155 -2.46 4.75 -8.19
CA HIS A 155 -3.70 4.27 -8.81
C HIS A 155 -3.54 4.02 -10.32
N GLN A 156 -2.77 4.86 -11.03
CA GLN A 156 -2.45 4.63 -12.44
C GLN A 156 -1.56 3.41 -12.64
N LEU A 157 -0.53 3.22 -11.81
CA LEU A 157 0.32 2.03 -11.87
C LEU A 157 -0.48 0.76 -11.64
N GLU A 158 -1.34 0.74 -10.62
CA GLU A 158 -2.17 -0.42 -10.31
C GLU A 158 -3.16 -0.73 -11.43
N ARG A 159 -3.73 0.28 -12.10
CA ARG A 159 -4.56 0.07 -13.30
C ARG A 159 -3.75 -0.53 -14.45
N VAL A 160 -2.50 -0.13 -14.65
CA VAL A 160 -1.63 -0.75 -15.67
C VAL A 160 -1.29 -2.19 -15.29
N VAL A 161 -1.03 -2.47 -14.02
CA VAL A 161 -0.80 -3.83 -13.52
C VAL A 161 -2.06 -4.68 -13.65
N GLN A 162 -3.25 -4.15 -13.35
CA GLN A 162 -4.53 -4.84 -13.50
C GLN A 162 -4.90 -5.08 -14.96
N THR A 163 -4.63 -4.12 -15.87
CA THR A 163 -4.86 -4.29 -17.31
C THR A 163 -3.85 -5.25 -17.94
N LYS A 164 -2.58 -5.27 -17.50
CA LYS A 164 -1.60 -6.30 -17.88
C LYS A 164 -1.89 -7.68 -17.26
N ARG A 165 -2.53 -7.73 -16.08
CA ARG A 165 -3.04 -8.96 -15.44
C ARG A 165 -4.32 -9.50 -16.09
N GLY A 166 -4.83 -8.84 -17.13
CA GLY A 166 -5.80 -9.42 -18.06
C GLY A 166 -5.23 -10.55 -18.95
N GLY A 167 -3.93 -10.84 -18.86
CA GLY A 167 -3.30 -12.03 -19.42
C GLY A 167 -2.90 -13.01 -18.32
N ASN A 168 -3.58 -14.16 -18.29
CA ASN A 168 -3.29 -15.37 -17.51
C ASN A 168 -1.80 -15.56 -17.18
N SER A 169 -1.40 -15.61 -15.90
CA SER A 169 -0.43 -16.61 -15.38
C SER A 169 -0.05 -16.40 -13.90
N ARG A 170 0.11 -15.16 -13.38
CA ARG A 170 0.76 -14.96 -12.06
C ARG A 170 -0.12 -15.00 -10.80
N THR A 171 -1.45 -15.02 -10.90
CA THR A 171 -2.35 -15.11 -9.73
C THR A 171 -2.58 -16.54 -9.24
N LYS A 172 -2.33 -17.56 -10.07
CA LYS A 172 -2.48 -18.96 -9.65
C LYS A 172 -1.46 -19.35 -8.57
N GLU A 173 -0.20 -18.93 -8.71
CA GLU A 173 0.89 -19.35 -7.81
C GLU A 173 0.85 -18.66 -6.43
N GLN A 174 0.26 -17.46 -6.32
CA GLN A 174 0.14 -16.75 -5.03
C GLN A 174 -1.12 -17.12 -4.21
N LEU A 175 -2.15 -17.69 -4.85
CA LEU A 175 -3.36 -18.13 -4.16
C LEU A 175 -3.40 -19.66 -3.96
N ALA A 176 -2.69 -20.43 -4.80
CA ALA A 176 -2.56 -21.87 -4.63
C ALA A 176 -1.97 -22.20 -3.26
N GLY A 177 -2.75 -22.89 -2.43
CA GLY A 177 -2.34 -23.31 -1.08
C GLY A 177 -2.94 -22.48 0.07
N ASN A 178 -3.62 -21.36 -0.21
CA ASN A 178 -4.39 -20.65 0.81
C ASN A 178 -5.67 -21.42 1.18
N LYS A 179 -5.94 -21.61 2.48
CA LYS A 179 -7.16 -22.27 2.96
C LYS A 179 -8.42 -21.54 2.46
N LEU A 180 -9.42 -22.31 2.07
CA LEU A 180 -10.77 -21.80 1.77
C LEU A 180 -11.41 -21.28 3.06
N THR A 181 -12.15 -20.18 2.97
CA THR A 181 -13.01 -19.75 4.09
C THR A 181 -14.21 -20.69 4.23
N GLU A 182 -14.89 -20.70 5.38
CA GLU A 182 -16.07 -21.56 5.61
C GLU A 182 -17.15 -21.36 4.54
N ARG A 183 -17.39 -20.11 4.13
CA ARG A 183 -18.30 -19.78 3.03
C ARG A 183 -17.83 -20.36 1.70
N GLN A 184 -16.53 -20.29 1.42
CA GLN A 184 -15.94 -20.81 0.18
C GLN A 184 -15.99 -22.34 0.13
N ILE A 185 -15.86 -23.01 1.28
CA ILE A 185 -16.05 -24.45 1.41
C ILE A 185 -17.51 -24.81 1.07
N LEU A 186 -18.48 -24.09 1.64
CA LEU A 186 -19.89 -24.32 1.35
C LEU A 186 -20.23 -24.10 -0.13
N ILE A 187 -19.70 -23.03 -0.75
CA ILE A 187 -19.87 -22.78 -2.19
C ILE A 187 -19.24 -23.92 -3.00
N LEU A 188 -18.04 -24.38 -2.63
CA LEU A 188 -17.36 -25.50 -3.30
C LEU A 188 -18.17 -26.80 -3.23
N ASP A 189 -18.74 -27.13 -2.08
CA ASP A 189 -19.57 -28.33 -1.89
C ASP A 189 -20.83 -28.28 -2.77
N LEU A 190 -21.49 -27.12 -2.85
CA LEU A 190 -22.64 -26.93 -3.74
C LEU A 190 -22.25 -27.00 -5.24
N ILE A 191 -21.04 -26.54 -5.59
CA ILE A 191 -20.52 -26.71 -6.96
C ILE A 191 -20.31 -28.19 -7.28
N LYS A 192 -19.79 -28.98 -6.32
CA LYS A 192 -19.60 -30.44 -6.45
C LYS A 192 -20.92 -31.20 -6.55
N GLU A 193 -21.97 -30.72 -5.89
CA GLU A 193 -23.34 -31.21 -6.05
C GLU A 193 -23.97 -30.86 -7.43
N GLY A 194 -23.29 -30.06 -8.25
CA GLY A 194 -23.74 -29.70 -9.59
C GLY A 194 -24.56 -28.41 -9.68
N LEU A 195 -24.74 -27.66 -8.58
CA LEU A 195 -25.55 -26.43 -8.59
C LEU A 195 -24.89 -25.29 -9.38
N THR A 196 -25.67 -24.58 -10.19
CA THR A 196 -25.20 -23.38 -10.92
C THR A 196 -24.95 -22.21 -9.97
N ASN A 197 -24.17 -21.21 -10.39
CA ASN A 197 -23.94 -20.01 -9.58
C ASN A 197 -25.25 -19.32 -9.19
N LEU A 198 -26.26 -19.35 -10.07
CA LEU A 198 -27.61 -18.85 -9.79
C LEU A 198 -28.31 -19.66 -8.69
N ALA A 199 -28.32 -20.99 -8.79
CA ALA A 199 -28.94 -21.85 -7.79
C ALA A 199 -28.24 -21.75 -6.42
N ILE A 200 -26.90 -21.58 -6.41
CA ILE A 200 -26.12 -21.34 -5.18
C ILE A 200 -26.50 -19.98 -4.57
N ALA A 201 -26.61 -18.96 -5.41
CA ALA A 201 -27.00 -17.61 -4.98
C ALA A 201 -28.39 -17.62 -4.33
N GLU A 202 -29.36 -18.28 -4.95
CA GLU A 202 -30.71 -18.46 -4.40
C GLU A 202 -30.69 -19.27 -3.08
N LYS A 203 -29.94 -20.38 -3.04
CA LYS A 203 -29.84 -21.24 -1.84
C LYS A 203 -29.16 -20.55 -0.65
N MET A 204 -28.20 -19.65 -0.91
CA MET A 204 -27.44 -18.94 0.11
C MET A 204 -27.94 -17.51 0.40
N GLY A 205 -28.93 -17.02 -0.34
CA GLY A 205 -29.46 -15.65 -0.18
C GLY A 205 -28.50 -14.55 -0.67
N TYR A 206 -27.66 -14.84 -1.67
CA TYR A 206 -26.69 -13.91 -2.25
C TYR A 206 -27.03 -13.54 -3.70
N SER A 207 -26.31 -12.58 -4.27
CA SER A 207 -26.40 -12.28 -5.70
C SER A 207 -25.56 -13.26 -6.52
N GLU A 208 -26.01 -13.58 -7.75
CA GLU A 208 -25.27 -14.45 -8.66
C GLU A 208 -23.86 -13.90 -8.96
N SER A 209 -23.73 -12.58 -9.09
CA SER A 209 -22.44 -11.91 -9.32
C SER A 209 -21.45 -12.16 -8.17
N LEU A 210 -21.93 -12.11 -6.93
CA LEU A 210 -21.10 -12.39 -5.76
C LEU A 210 -20.62 -13.84 -5.75
N ILE A 211 -21.52 -14.80 -6.02
CA ILE A 211 -21.15 -16.22 -6.13
C ILE A 211 -20.14 -16.43 -7.26
N ARG A 212 -20.31 -15.77 -8.40
CA ARG A 212 -19.36 -15.86 -9.52
C ARG A 212 -17.95 -15.38 -9.12
N GLN A 213 -17.86 -14.29 -8.36
CA GLN A 213 -16.58 -13.78 -7.87
C GLN A 213 -15.93 -14.75 -6.88
N GLU A 214 -16.69 -15.26 -5.90
CA GLU A 214 -16.21 -16.27 -4.95
C GLU A 214 -15.72 -17.54 -5.64
N THR A 215 -16.45 -18.01 -6.65
CA THR A 215 -16.09 -19.18 -7.45
C THR A 215 -14.77 -19.00 -8.20
N ILE A 216 -14.48 -17.80 -8.72
CA ILE A 216 -13.18 -17.48 -9.32
C ILE A 216 -12.06 -17.56 -8.29
N VAL A 217 -12.28 -17.01 -7.09
CA VAL A 217 -11.30 -17.04 -5.99
C VAL A 217 -11.05 -18.48 -5.52
N ILE A 218 -12.10 -19.31 -5.45
CA ILE A 218 -11.99 -20.74 -5.14
C ILE A 218 -11.11 -21.45 -6.18
N TYR A 219 -11.35 -21.21 -7.47
CA TYR A 219 -10.54 -21.83 -8.53
C TYR A 219 -9.06 -21.44 -8.43
N GLN A 220 -8.80 -20.15 -8.16
CA GLN A 220 -7.44 -19.66 -7.96
C GLN A 220 -6.77 -20.31 -6.75
N LYS A 221 -7.47 -20.46 -5.62
CA LYS A 221 -6.95 -21.12 -4.41
C LYS A 221 -6.67 -22.61 -4.60
N LEU A 222 -7.48 -23.26 -5.44
CA LEU A 222 -7.32 -24.67 -5.81
C LEU A 222 -6.34 -24.88 -6.98
N GLY A 223 -5.83 -23.81 -7.60
CA GLY A 223 -4.90 -23.88 -8.75
C GLY A 223 -5.54 -24.35 -10.07
N ILE A 224 -6.87 -24.43 -10.13
CA ILE A 224 -7.62 -24.96 -11.28
C ILE A 224 -8.15 -23.85 -12.19
N ASP A 225 -8.44 -24.17 -13.46
CA ASP A 225 -8.88 -23.16 -14.44
C ASP A 225 -10.40 -22.98 -14.46
N GLY A 226 -11.16 -23.94 -13.95
CA GLY A 226 -12.59 -23.74 -13.80
C GLY A 226 -13.37 -24.93 -13.29
N ARG A 227 -14.70 -24.79 -13.41
CA ARG A 227 -15.68 -25.73 -12.86
C ARG A 227 -15.48 -27.18 -13.30
N LYS A 228 -14.99 -27.39 -14.52
CA LYS A 228 -14.76 -28.72 -15.10
C LYS A 228 -13.64 -29.49 -14.40
N ASP A 229 -12.71 -28.78 -13.78
CA ASP A 229 -11.56 -29.36 -13.08
C ASP A 229 -11.90 -29.78 -11.64
N ILE A 230 -12.99 -29.23 -11.07
CA ILE A 230 -13.47 -29.62 -9.73
C ILE A 230 -13.95 -31.07 -9.71
N ALA A 231 -14.57 -31.55 -10.78
CA ALA A 231 -15.09 -32.91 -10.85
C ALA A 231 -14.00 -33.99 -11.01
N ARG A 232 -12.74 -33.59 -11.19
CA ARG A 232 -11.59 -34.49 -11.41
C ARG A 232 -10.71 -34.68 -10.16
N ASN A 233 -10.98 -33.96 -9.06
CA ASN A 233 -10.27 -34.02 -7.76
C ASN A 233 -11.24 -34.31 -6.63
#